data_AF-X1GZH0-F1
#
_entry.id   AF-X1GZH0-F1
#
_cell.length_a   1.000
_cell.length_b   1.000
_cell.length_c   1.000
_cell.angle_alpha   90.00
_cell.angle_beta   90.00
_cell.angle_gamma   90.00
#
_symmetry.space_group_name_H-M   'P 1'
#
loop_
_entity.id
_entity.type
_entity.pdbx_description
1 polymer ?
#
loop_
_entity_poly.entity_id
_entity_poly.type
_entity_poly.pdbx_seq_one_letter_code
_entity_poly.pdbx_strand_id
1 'polypeptide(L)'
;RKYHQLLSKKAKTDKIDSLVIAGLLRSKEVLASYVPEDEVQVLRELVRLRHHLQKDKKNYLRKAYTLLNLVFPEYTNLIKSPFRKVSSMILLKYPTAVDMARAKKTDLVKMGEENPG
;
A
#
# COMPACT_ATOMS: atom_id res chain seq x y z
N ARG A 1 -28.20 -11.58 23.22
CA ARG A 1 -27.12 -12.58 23.48
C ARG A 1 -27.22 -13.87 22.63
N LYS A 2 -28.42 -14.37 22.28
CA LYS A 2 -28.63 -15.67 21.59
C LYS A 2 -28.03 -15.76 20.17
N TYR A 3 -28.06 -14.68 19.38
CA TYR A 3 -27.61 -14.67 17.99
C TYR A 3 -26.08 -14.66 17.80
N HIS A 4 -25.35 -13.98 18.69
CA HIS A 4 -23.88 -13.98 18.69
C HIS A 4 -23.29 -15.37 18.94
N GLN A 5 -23.94 -16.18 19.79
CA GLN A 5 -23.52 -17.56 20.04
C GLN A 5 -23.75 -18.50 18.85
N LEU A 6 -24.72 -18.21 17.97
CA LEU A 6 -24.97 -18.99 16.75
C LEU A 6 -23.89 -18.74 15.68
N LEU A 7 -23.39 -17.50 15.56
CA LEU A 7 -22.29 -17.14 14.65
C LEU A 7 -20.96 -17.74 15.06
N SER A 8 -20.72 -17.95 16.36
CA SER A 8 -19.47 -18.52 16.89
C SER A 8 -19.41 -20.06 16.81
N LYS A 9 -20.54 -20.75 16.63
CA LYS A 9 -20.63 -22.23 16.67
C LYS A 9 -20.85 -22.89 15.30
N LYS A 10 -21.20 -22.14 14.26
CA LYS A 10 -21.41 -22.67 12.90
C LYS A 10 -20.50 -21.96 11.90
N ALA A 11 -20.10 -22.69 10.85
CA ALA A 11 -19.42 -22.10 9.71
C ALA A 11 -20.25 -20.94 9.15
N LYS A 12 -19.64 -19.75 9.02
CA LYS A 12 -20.28 -18.58 8.41
C LYS A 12 -20.70 -18.93 6.98
N THR A 13 -21.99 -18.85 6.71
CA THR A 13 -22.59 -19.06 5.39
C THR A 13 -23.67 -17.99 5.18
N ASP A 14 -23.87 -17.54 3.94
CA ASP A 14 -24.82 -16.46 3.63
C ASP A 14 -26.24 -16.74 4.12
N LYS A 15 -26.64 -18.02 4.16
CA LYS A 15 -27.94 -18.46 4.71
C LYS A 15 -28.05 -18.25 6.22
N ILE A 16 -26.97 -18.53 6.96
CA ILE A 16 -26.92 -18.32 8.41
C ILE A 16 -26.88 -16.83 8.72
N ASP A 17 -26.08 -16.06 7.98
CA ASP A 17 -25.97 -14.62 8.15
C ASP A 17 -27.31 -13.91 7.86
N SER A 18 -28.02 -14.32 6.80
CA SER A 18 -29.35 -13.80 6.46
C SER A 18 -30.38 -14.07 7.57
N LEU A 19 -30.38 -15.27 8.16
CA LEU A 19 -31.28 -15.62 9.26
C LEU A 19 -30.97 -14.80 10.52
N VAL A 20 -29.70 -14.56 10.80
CA VAL A 20 -29.26 -13.73 11.92
C VAL A 20 -29.67 -12.26 11.72
N ILE A 21 -29.46 -11.71 10.52
CA ILE A 21 -29.88 -10.34 10.17
C ILE A 21 -31.40 -10.20 10.30
N ALA A 22 -32.17 -11.13 9.74
CA ALA A 22 -33.64 -11.12 9.83
C ALA A 22 -34.11 -11.23 11.29
N GLY A 23 -33.46 -12.09 12.10
CA GLY A 23 -33.75 -12.24 13.52
C GLY A 23 -33.48 -10.98 14.34
N LEU A 24 -32.36 -10.29 14.04
CA LEU A 24 -31.99 -9.01 14.66
C LEU A 24 -32.98 -7.90 14.27
N LEU A 25 -33.30 -7.77 12.98
CA LEU A 25 -34.30 -6.79 12.50
C LEU A 25 -35.67 -7.02 13.15
N ARG A 26 -36.10 -8.30 13.25
CA ARG A 26 -37.38 -8.67 13.85
C ARG A 26 -37.44 -8.39 15.35
N SER A 27 -36.34 -8.57 16.08
CA SER A 27 -36.31 -8.31 17.52
C SER A 27 -36.30 -6.82 17.86
N LYS A 28 -36.14 -5.91 16.88
CA LYS A 28 -35.92 -4.47 17.07
C LYS A 28 -34.78 -4.16 18.05
N GLU A 29 -33.92 -5.13 18.34
CA GLU A 29 -32.71 -4.97 19.16
C GLU A 29 -31.57 -4.30 18.38
N VAL A 30 -31.82 -3.95 17.10
CA VAL A 30 -30.87 -3.20 16.28
C VAL A 30 -30.90 -1.75 16.71
N LEU A 31 -29.84 -1.32 17.41
CA LEU A 31 -29.55 0.09 17.61
C LEU A 31 -29.56 0.76 16.24
N ALA A 32 -30.27 1.89 16.12
CA ALA A 32 -30.26 2.69 14.90
C ALA A 32 -28.82 2.90 14.46
N SER A 33 -28.50 2.42 13.25
CA SER A 33 -27.19 2.64 12.64
C SER A 33 -26.93 4.14 12.62
N TYR A 34 -25.84 4.60 13.22
CA TYR A 34 -25.40 5.98 13.06
C TYR A 34 -25.16 6.24 11.57
N VAL A 35 -26.06 6.99 10.95
CA VAL A 35 -25.87 7.54 9.61
C VAL A 35 -25.05 8.82 9.81
N PRO A 36 -23.78 8.84 9.39
CA PRO A 36 -22.97 10.04 9.49
C PRO A 36 -23.58 11.13 8.62
N GLU A 37 -23.48 12.38 9.08
CA GLU A 37 -23.74 13.55 8.24
C GLU A 37 -22.80 13.57 7.03
N ASP A 38 -23.22 14.19 5.94
CA ASP A 38 -22.51 14.15 4.66
C ASP A 38 -21.04 14.57 4.79
N GLU A 39 -20.74 15.59 5.59
CA GLU A 39 -19.36 16.05 5.86
C GLU A 39 -18.50 14.95 6.52
N VAL A 40 -19.08 14.22 7.47
CA VAL A 40 -18.39 13.11 8.16
C VAL A 40 -18.15 11.95 7.19
N GLN A 41 -19.09 11.69 6.28
CA GLN A 41 -18.94 10.68 5.25
C GLN A 41 -17.83 11.05 4.25
N VAL A 42 -17.79 12.30 3.78
CA VAL A 42 -16.73 12.82 2.89
C VAL A 42 -15.36 12.69 3.56
N LEU A 43 -15.24 13.09 4.83
CA LEU A 43 -13.98 12.96 5.57
C LEU A 43 -13.52 11.50 5.67
N ARG A 44 -14.44 10.57 5.93
CA ARG A 44 -14.14 9.13 5.95
C ARG A 44 -13.63 8.63 4.61
N GLU A 45 -14.23 9.07 3.51
CA GLU A 45 -13.81 8.68 2.17
C GLU A 45 -12.41 9.21 1.84
N LEU A 46 -12.10 10.45 2.19
CA LEU A 46 -10.75 11.01 2.05
C LEU A 46 -9.69 10.23 2.83
N VAL A 47 -10.00 9.84 4.07
CA VAL A 47 -9.09 9.04 4.90
C VAL A 47 -8.89 7.64 4.29
N ARG A 48 -9.96 7.00 3.80
CA ARG A 48 -9.87 5.71 3.09
C ARG A 48 -9.00 5.85 1.83
N LEU A 49 -9.24 6.87 1.01
CA LEU A 49 -8.45 7.13 -0.20
C LEU A 49 -6.97 7.32 0.13
N ARG A 50 -6.65 8.13 1.14
CA ARG A 50 -5.28 8.31 1.62
C ARG A 50 -4.64 6.97 2.01
N HIS A 51 -5.37 6.11 2.72
CA HIS A 51 -4.87 4.80 3.11
C HIS A 51 -4.61 3.90 1.88
N HIS A 52 -5.53 3.89 0.91
CA HIS A 52 -5.35 3.17 -0.36
C HIS A 52 -4.11 3.65 -1.12
N LEU A 53 -3.95 4.96 -1.31
CA LEU A 53 -2.79 5.53 -1.99
C LEU A 53 -1.46 5.20 -1.26
N GLN A 54 -1.45 5.20 0.06
CA GLN A 54 -0.26 4.80 0.83
C GLN A 54 0.07 3.31 0.66
N LYS A 55 -0.95 2.46 0.60
CA LYS A 55 -0.79 1.03 0.33
C LYS A 55 -0.24 0.82 -1.08
N ASP A 56 -0.80 1.51 -2.07
CA ASP A 56 -0.39 1.40 -3.46
C ASP A 56 1.03 1.88 -3.67
N LYS A 57 1.42 3.01 -3.06
CA LYS A 57 2.82 3.48 -3.05
C LYS A 57 3.77 2.39 -2.56
N LYS A 58 3.44 1.72 -1.44
CA LYS A 58 4.27 0.62 -0.91
C LYS A 58 4.31 -0.57 -1.88
N ASN A 59 3.19 -0.89 -2.53
CA ASN A 59 3.13 -1.97 -3.51
C ASN A 59 3.99 -1.67 -4.75
N TYR A 60 3.94 -0.44 -5.28
CA TYR A 60 4.80 -0.02 -6.39
C TYR A 60 6.28 -0.06 -6.01
N LEU A 61 6.64 0.42 -4.81
CA LEU A 61 8.02 0.32 -4.33
C LEU A 61 8.50 -1.12 -4.24
N ARG A 62 7.68 -2.05 -3.73
CA ARG A 62 8.04 -3.48 -3.70
C ARG A 62 8.26 -4.04 -5.10
N LYS A 63 7.35 -3.75 -6.04
CA LYS A 63 7.50 -4.17 -7.45
C LYS A 63 8.80 -3.64 -8.06
N ALA A 64 9.09 -2.36 -7.85
CA ALA A 64 10.32 -1.73 -8.32
C ALA A 64 11.56 -2.38 -7.70
N TYR A 65 11.54 -2.68 -6.39
CA TYR A 65 12.62 -3.41 -5.71
C TYR A 65 12.84 -4.80 -6.30
N THR A 66 11.76 -5.55 -6.58
CA THR A 66 11.87 -6.88 -7.17
C THR A 66 12.51 -6.82 -8.56
N LEU A 67 12.09 -5.86 -9.39
CA LEU A 67 12.69 -5.64 -10.71
C LEU A 67 14.16 -5.22 -10.60
N LEU A 68 14.47 -4.30 -9.69
CA LEU A 68 15.84 -3.84 -9.44
C LEU A 68 16.74 -5.00 -9.00
N ASN A 69 16.28 -5.86 -8.10
CA ASN A 69 17.04 -7.04 -7.68
C ASN A 69 17.21 -8.07 -8.80
N LEU A 70 16.31 -8.10 -9.79
CA LEU A 70 16.42 -8.99 -10.94
C LEU A 70 17.48 -8.52 -11.94
N VAL A 71 17.55 -7.21 -12.19
CA VAL A 71 18.42 -6.63 -13.25
C VAL A 71 19.74 -6.05 -12.72
N PHE A 72 19.79 -5.70 -11.44
CA PHE A 72 20.91 -5.05 -10.79
C PHE A 72 20.96 -5.34 -9.27
N PRO A 73 21.17 -6.60 -8.88
CA PRO A 73 21.15 -7.03 -7.48
C PRO A 73 22.21 -6.34 -6.60
N GLU A 74 23.37 -5.97 -7.17
CA GLU A 74 24.45 -5.33 -6.42
C GLU A 74 24.10 -3.91 -5.96
N TYR A 75 23.16 -3.26 -6.65
CA TYR A 75 22.79 -1.88 -6.37
C TYR A 75 22.15 -1.70 -4.98
N THR A 76 21.33 -2.66 -4.55
CA THR A 76 20.64 -2.60 -3.25
C THR A 76 21.57 -2.81 -2.07
N ASN A 77 22.74 -3.44 -2.28
CA ASN A 77 23.81 -3.54 -1.28
C ASN A 77 24.61 -2.24 -1.14
N LEU A 78 24.79 -1.51 -2.25
CA LEU A 78 25.55 -0.26 -2.28
C LEU A 78 24.74 0.92 -1.72
N ILE A 79 23.43 0.96 -1.99
CA ILE A 79 22.57 2.09 -1.61
C ILE A 79 21.38 1.58 -0.81
N LYS A 80 21.36 1.93 0.49
CA LYS A 80 20.29 1.57 1.44
C LYS A 80 18.90 2.07 1.01
N SER A 81 18.83 3.16 0.23
CA SER A 81 17.58 3.76 -0.25
C SER A 81 17.63 4.05 -1.76
N PRO A 82 17.43 3.02 -2.61
CA PRO A 82 17.66 3.07 -4.05
C PRO A 82 16.68 3.97 -4.82
N PHE A 83 15.57 4.37 -4.18
CA PHE A 83 14.54 5.23 -4.78
C PHE A 83 14.51 6.65 -4.19
N ARG A 84 15.60 7.12 -3.57
CA ARG A 84 15.79 8.56 -3.28
C ARG A 84 16.05 9.33 -4.58
N LYS A 85 15.91 10.66 -4.56
CA LYS A 85 16.06 11.52 -5.76
C LYS A 85 17.31 11.20 -6.58
N VAL A 86 18.50 11.32 -5.98
CA VAL A 86 19.79 11.06 -6.67
C VAL A 86 19.87 9.62 -7.19
N SER A 87 19.54 8.65 -6.35
CA SER A 87 19.60 7.23 -6.69
C SER A 87 18.64 6.88 -7.84
N SER A 88 17.45 7.47 -7.85
CA SER A 88 16.46 7.28 -8.92
C SER A 88 16.93 7.91 -10.22
N MET A 89 17.57 9.09 -10.19
CA MET A 89 18.17 9.70 -11.38
C MET A 89 19.27 8.83 -11.96
N ILE A 90 20.13 8.27 -11.11
CA ILE A 90 21.17 7.34 -11.52
C ILE A 90 20.55 6.10 -12.19
N LEU A 91 19.53 5.49 -11.59
CA LEU A 91 18.84 4.32 -12.16
C LEU A 91 18.08 4.65 -13.46
N LEU A 92 17.57 5.87 -13.62
CA LEU A 92 16.93 6.30 -14.87
C LEU A 92 17.93 6.40 -16.02
N LYS A 93 19.18 6.80 -15.73
CA LYS A 93 20.24 6.90 -16.75
C LYS A 93 21.00 5.59 -16.95
N TYR A 94 21.17 4.81 -15.89
CA TYR A 94 21.92 3.56 -15.84
C TYR A 94 21.10 2.48 -15.11
N PRO A 95 20.11 1.86 -15.80
CA PRO A 95 19.16 0.95 -15.17
C PRO A 95 19.75 -0.42 -14.82
N THR A 96 20.83 -0.84 -15.49
CA THR A 96 21.48 -2.14 -15.26
C THR A 96 22.94 -2.00 -14.81
N ALA A 97 23.52 -3.07 -14.27
CA ALA A 97 24.93 -3.12 -13.88
C ALA A 97 25.87 -2.79 -15.06
N VAL A 98 25.52 -3.27 -16.27
CA VAL A 98 26.30 -3.02 -17.49
C VAL A 98 26.25 -1.55 -17.90
N ASP A 99 25.09 -0.92 -17.78
CA ASP A 99 24.95 0.51 -18.09
C ASP A 99 25.74 1.35 -17.09
N MET A 100 25.70 0.98 -15.81
CA MET A 100 26.47 1.66 -14.78
C MET A 100 27.98 1.49 -14.95
N ALA A 101 28.44 0.33 -15.42
CA ALA A 101 29.86 0.10 -15.71
C ALA A 101 30.40 1.00 -16.83
N ARG A 102 29.53 1.47 -17.74
CA ARG A 102 29.89 2.42 -18.80
C ARG A 102 29.87 3.88 -18.34
N ALA A 103 29.34 4.14 -17.15
CA ALA A 103 29.23 5.50 -16.61
C ALA A 103 30.61 6.02 -16.18
N LYS A 104 30.90 7.30 -16.49
CA LYS A 104 32.08 7.97 -15.96
C LYS A 104 31.84 8.38 -14.51
N LYS A 105 32.83 8.15 -13.65
CA LYS A 105 32.78 8.49 -12.22
C LYS A 105 32.47 9.98 -11.99
N THR A 106 32.98 10.87 -12.84
CA THR A 106 32.71 12.31 -12.80
C THR A 106 31.24 12.66 -12.99
N ASP A 107 30.51 11.89 -13.81
CA ASP A 107 29.11 12.17 -14.13
C ASP A 107 28.20 11.76 -12.97
N LEU A 108 28.55 10.68 -12.28
CA LEU A 108 27.85 10.22 -11.08
C LEU A 108 28.01 11.20 -9.91
N VAL A 109 29.19 11.80 -9.75
CA VAL A 109 29.47 12.82 -8.71
C VAL A 109 28.68 14.09 -8.99
N LYS A 110 28.68 14.59 -10.23
CA LYS A 110 27.89 15.76 -10.63
C LYS A 110 26.39 15.58 -10.36
N MET A 111 25.84 14.40 -10.65
CA MET A 111 24.43 14.09 -10.35
C MET A 111 24.11 14.12 -8.84
N GLY A 112 25.10 13.85 -7.98
CA GLY A 112 24.97 13.97 -6.53
C GLY A 112 25.07 15.42 -6.03
N GLU A 113 25.92 16.24 -6.67
CA GLU A 113 26.13 17.65 -6.31
C GLU A 113 24.99 18.57 -6.78
N GLU A 114 24.38 18.29 -7.94
CA GLU A 114 23.26 19.07 -8.49
C GLU A 114 21.98 18.97 -7.63
N ASN A 115 21.86 17.93 -6.78
CA ASN A 115 20.72 17.73 -5.90
C ASN A 115 21.13 17.02 -4.60
N PRO A 116 21.61 17.74 -3.57
CA PRO A 116 21.81 17.18 -2.23
C PRO A 116 20.41 16.88 -1.65
N GLY A 117 20.01 15.62 -1.77
CA GLY A 117 18.66 15.09 -1.52
C GLY A 117 17.89 15.68 -0.35
#